data_AF-A0A8X6H6S1-F1
#
_entry.id   AF-A0A8X6H6S1-F1
#
_cell.length_a   1.000
_cell.length_b   1.000
_cell.length_c   1.000
_cell.angle_alpha   90.00
_cell.angle_beta   90.00
_cell.angle_gamma   90.00
#
_symmetry.space_group_name_H-M   'P 1'
#
loop_
_entity.id
_entity.type
_entity.pdbx_description
1 polymer ?
#
loop_
_entity_poly.entity_id
_entity_poly.type
_entity_poly.pdbx_seq_one_letter_code
_entity_poly.pdbx_strand_id
1 'polypeptide(L)' 'MALSSRRCEDLPDDFCYIYGEYSSIKNRMKSITDHVKQLYLAYFGINFEDQDKSWAHHKVCVKCLRDLRF' A
#
# COMPACT_ATOMS: atom_id res chain seq x y z
N MET A 1 10.23 27.59 21.79
CA MET A 1 8.97 27.17 21.14
C MET A 1 9.18 25.77 20.62
N ALA A 2 8.55 24.77 21.24
CA ALA A 2 8.60 23.42 20.70
C ALA A 2 7.95 23.45 19.32
N LEU A 3 8.68 23.06 18.27
CA LEU A 3 8.08 22.76 16.98
C LEU A 3 7.08 21.65 17.24
N SER A 4 5.79 21.99 17.30
CA SER A 4 4.73 21.00 17.24
C SER A 4 5.00 20.19 15.98
N SER A 5 5.53 18.98 16.14
CA SER A 5 5.86 18.15 15.00
C SER A 5 4.55 17.86 14.30
N ARG A 6 4.41 18.35 13.06
CA ARG A 6 3.27 17.99 12.21
C ARG A 6 3.41 16.50 11.91
N ARG A 7 2.88 15.66 12.80
CA ARG A 7 2.78 14.22 12.61
C ARG A 7 1.49 13.97 11.85
N CYS A 8 1.59 13.24 10.75
CA CYS A 8 0.41 12.67 10.12
C CYS A 8 -0.32 11.81 11.14
N GLU A 9 -1.64 12.00 11.25
CA GLU A 9 -2.47 11.17 12.14
C GLU A 9 -2.62 9.75 11.58
N ASP A 10 -2.69 9.64 10.25
CA ASP A 10 -2.78 8.37 9.54
C ASP A 10 -1.39 7.79 9.25
N LEU A 11 -1.27 6.47 9.37
CA LEU A 11 -0.06 5.74 9.03
C LEU A 11 -0.04 5.44 7.52
N PRO A 12 1.15 5.33 6.89
CA PRO A 12 1.27 4.94 5.47
C PRO A 12 0.53 3.64 5.14
N ASP A 13 0.50 2.72 6.10
CA ASP A 13 -0.15 1.43 6.02
C ASP A 13 -1.68 1.45 6.10
N ASP A 14 -2.29 2.61 6.40
CA ASP A 14 -3.74 2.79 6.33
C ASP A 14 -4.20 3.09 4.88
N PHE A 15 -3.25 3.36 3.98
CA PHE A 15 -3.47 3.61 2.56
C PHE A 15 -3.04 2.41 1.72
N CYS A 16 -3.79 2.15 0.65
CA CYS A 16 -3.40 1.16 -0.33
C CYS A 16 -2.23 1.66 -1.20
N TYR A 17 -1.23 0.82 -1.45
CA TYR A 17 -0.15 1.17 -2.39
C TYR A 17 -0.65 1.39 -3.83
N ILE A 18 -1.61 0.59 -4.32
CA ILE A 18 -1.99 0.59 -5.75
C ILE A 18 -2.80 1.83 -6.13
N TYR A 19 -3.90 2.10 -5.41
CA TYR A 19 -4.81 3.21 -5.74
C TYR A 19 -4.65 4.42 -4.82
N GLY A 20 -3.80 4.35 -3.79
CA GLY A 20 -3.68 5.43 -2.79
C GLY A 20 -4.95 5.67 -1.95
N GLU A 21 -5.97 4.82 -2.09
CA GLU A 21 -7.23 4.94 -1.35
C GLU A 21 -7.01 4.62 0.14
N TYR A 22 -7.55 5.47 1.01
CA TYR A 22 -7.64 5.22 2.45
C TYR A 22 -8.60 4.06 2.71
N SER A 23 -8.14 3.07 3.47
CA SER A 23 -8.98 1.94 3.87
C SER A 23 -9.30 2.03 5.35
N SER A 24 -10.43 2.66 5.68
CA SER A 24 -10.96 2.72 7.06
C SER A 24 -11.16 1.34 7.71
N ILE A 25 -11.24 0.28 6.89
CA ILE A 25 -11.38 -1.10 7.33
C ILE A 25 -10.02 -1.80 7.25
N LYS A 26 -9.30 -1.86 8.38
CA LYS A 26 -7.97 -2.51 8.47
C LYS A 26 -7.97 -3.98 8.05
N ASN A 27 -9.09 -4.70 8.26
CA ASN A 27 -9.24 -6.10 7.83
C ASN A 27 -9.27 -6.31 6.31
N ARG A 28 -9.41 -5.23 5.53
CA ARG A 28 -9.37 -5.26 4.05
C ARG A 28 -7.99 -4.95 3.49
N MET A 29 -6.98 -4.75 4.33
CA MET A 29 -5.60 -4.55 3.91
C MET A 29 -4.80 -5.84 4.07
N LYS A 30 -3.94 -6.13 3.09
CA LYS A 30 -3.05 -7.29 3.05
C LYS A 30 -1.62 -6.80 2.87
N SER A 31 -0.67 -7.50 3.47
CA SER A 31 0.75 -7.27 3.20
C SER A 31 1.09 -7.57 1.75
N ILE A 32 2.10 -6.88 1.23
CA ILE A 32 2.62 -7.13 -0.11
C ILE A 32 3.51 -8.37 -0.06
N THR A 33 2.97 -9.48 -0.54
CA THR A 33 3.73 -10.74 -0.70
C THR A 33 4.32 -10.84 -2.11
N ASP A 34 5.23 -11.78 -2.35
CA ASP A 34 5.81 -11.97 -3.69
C ASP A 34 4.76 -12.32 -4.75
N HIS A 35 3.67 -13.00 -4.37
CA HIS A 35 2.54 -13.23 -5.25
C HIS A 35 1.85 -11.91 -5.68
N VAL A 36 1.72 -10.95 -4.76
CA VAL A 36 1.17 -9.62 -5.08
C VAL A 36 2.10 -8.86 -6.02
N LYS A 37 3.42 -8.93 -5.79
CA LYS A 37 4.42 -8.31 -6.67
C LYS A 37 4.38 -8.90 -8.08
N GLN A 38 4.24 -10.22 -8.20
CA GLN A 38 4.08 -10.90 -9.50
C GLN A 38 2.82 -10.46 -10.22
N LEU A 39 1.67 -10.40 -9.53
CA LEU A 39 0.41 -9.92 -10.12
C LEU A 39 0.53 -8.46 -10.56
N TYR A 40 1.13 -7.61 -9.74
CA TYR A 40 1.36 -6.20 -10.06
C TYR A 40 2.25 -6.05 -11.30
N LEU A 41 3.36 -6.79 -11.37
CA LEU A 41 4.26 -6.80 -12.52
C LEU A 41 3.55 -7.31 -13.79
N ALA A 42 2.72 -8.35 -13.68
CA ALA A 42 1.97 -8.88 -14.81
C ALA A 42 0.94 -7.89 -15.36
N TYR A 43 0.29 -7.12 -14.48
CA TYR A 43 -0.74 -6.15 -14.85
C TYR A 43 -0.15 -4.82 -15.37
N PHE A 44 0.79 -4.24 -14.65
CA PHE A 44 1.34 -2.91 -14.95
C PHE A 44 2.64 -2.96 -15.76
N GLY A 45 3.33 -4.11 -15.83
CA GLY A 45 4.63 -4.23 -16.49
C GLY A 45 5.80 -3.57 -15.74
N ILE A 46 5.57 -3.13 -14.50
CA ILE A 46 6.57 -2.46 -13.65
C ILE A 46 6.70 -3.16 -12.29
N ASN A 47 7.88 -3.04 -11.69
CA ASN A 47 8.16 -3.64 -10.39
C ASN A 47 7.56 -2.82 -9.25
N PHE A 48 7.32 -3.50 -8.13
CA PHE A 48 6.98 -2.87 -6.87
C PHE A 48 8.25 -2.26 -6.27
N GLU A 49 8.31 -0.94 -6.19
CA GLU A 49 9.49 -0.20 -5.73
C GLU A 49 9.31 0.35 -4.31
N ASP A 50 10.43 0.69 -3.69
CA ASP A 50 10.52 1.40 -2.41
C ASP A 50 9.93 0.69 -1.19
N GLN A 51 9.71 -0.63 -1.28
CA GLN A 51 9.19 -1.47 -0.18
C GLN A 51 10.17 -1.66 0.98
N ASP A 52 11.41 -1.20 0.84
CA ASP A 52 12.40 -1.11 1.92
C ASP A 52 12.28 0.18 2.74
N LYS A 53 11.57 1.19 2.21
CA LYS A 53 11.48 2.52 2.81
C LYS A 53 10.30 2.60 3.77
N SER A 54 10.56 3.04 4.99
CA SER A 54 9.53 3.13 6.05
C SER A 54 8.35 4.07 5.73
N TRP A 55 8.53 5.01 4.78
CA TRP A 55 7.47 5.92 4.34
C TRP A 55 6.59 5.33 3.23
N ALA A 56 7.03 4.25 2.57
CA ALA A 56 6.25 3.61 1.53
C ALA A 56 5.04 2.87 2.12
N HIS A 57 4.04 2.63 1.29
CA HIS A 57 2.88 1.85 1.71
C HIS A 57 3.25 0.36 1.61
N HIS A 58 3.13 -0.38 2.71
CA HIS A 58 3.48 -1.81 2.75
C HIS A 58 2.25 -2.72 2.62
N LYS A 59 1.08 -2.12 2.38
CA LYS A 59 -0.20 -2.81 2.31
C LYS A 59 -0.98 -2.47 1.06
N VAL A 60 -1.74 -3.46 0.61
CA VAL A 60 -2.63 -3.39 -0.54
C VAL A 60 -4.03 -3.79 -0.13
N CYS A 61 -5.02 -3.13 -0.72
CA CYS A 61 -6.41 -3.40 -0.46
C CYS A 61 -6.89 -4.69 -1.16
N VAL A 62 -7.77 -5.47 -0.52
CA VAL A 62 -8.31 -6.72 -1.12
C VAL A 62 -9.06 -6.47 -2.43
N LYS A 63 -9.69 -5.30 -2.60
CA LYS A 63 -10.32 -4.88 -3.86
C LYS A 63 -9.26 -4.80 -4.98
N CYS A 64 -8.16 -4.11 -4.71
CA CYS A 64 -7.03 -3.93 -5.61
C CYS A 64 -6.41 -5.28 -6.01
N LEU A 65 -6.25 -6.20 -5.05
CA LEU A 65 -5.77 -7.56 -5.35
C LEU A 65 -6.73 -8.36 -6.22
N ARG A 66 -8.03 -8.10 -6.11
CA ARG A 66 -9.04 -8.73 -6.98
C ARG A 66 -8.92 -8.15 -8.38
N ASP A 67 -8.83 -6.84 -8.52
CA ASP A 67 -8.73 -6.16 -9.80
C ASP A 67 -7.45 -6.56 -10.57
N LEU A 68 -6.34 -6.79 -9.86
CA LEU A 68 -5.10 -7.31 -10.45
C LEU A 68 -5.18 -8.74 -11.02
N ARG A 69 -6.21 -9.52 -10.67
CA ARG A 69 -6.37 -10.91 -11.13
C ARG A 69 -7.20 -11.02 -12.41
N PHE A 70 -7.80 -9.93 -12.88
CA PHE A 70 -8.67 -9.88 -14.04
C PHE A 70 -8.11 -8.92 -15.10
#